data_AF-A0A8K0QVI5-F1
#
_entry.id   AF-A0A8K0QVI5-F1
#
_cell.length_a   1.000
_cell.length_b   1.000
_cell.length_c   1.000
_cell.angle_alpha   90.00
_cell.angle_beta   90.00
_cell.angle_gamma   90.00
#
_symmetry.space_group_name_H-M   'P 1'
#
loop_
_entity.id
_entity.type
_entity.pdbx_description
1 polymer ?
#
loop_
_entity_poly.entity_id
_entity_poly.type
_entity_poly.pdbx_seq_one_letter_code
_entity_poly.pdbx_strand_id
1 'polypeptide(L)'
;MHFLNTIVPTLLFLSSAIANPTPSEDIAVREPVAEVDLSVRSNPCKCAKVSNPGLYCGYCQVGGKFVVLDGWNDNNVFWCNKQGGCEDLGRRTSCVNGKGPCDGRDSG
;
A
#
# COMPACT_ATOMS: atom_id res chain seq x y z
N MET A 1 -2.86 -57.85 26.90
CA MET A 1 -3.88 -57.76 27.96
C MET A 1 -4.39 -56.33 27.99
N HIS A 2 -5.69 -56.15 27.75
CA HIS A 2 -6.57 -55.00 28.08
C HIS A 2 -6.24 -53.62 27.47
N PHE A 3 -6.97 -53.08 26.47
CA PHE A 3 -8.38 -52.65 26.34
C PHE A 3 -8.67 -51.22 26.85
N LEU A 4 -9.34 -50.48 25.96
CA LEU A 4 -10.25 -49.32 26.14
C LEU A 4 -9.61 -47.91 26.13
N ASN A 5 -9.85 -47.09 25.10
CA ASN A 5 -11.10 -46.42 24.70
C ASN A 5 -11.37 -45.18 25.55
N THR A 6 -11.16 -43.97 24.99
CA THR A 6 -11.94 -42.80 25.38
C THR A 6 -12.10 -41.86 24.19
N ILE A 7 -13.34 -41.79 23.73
CA ILE A 7 -13.89 -40.91 22.71
C ILE A 7 -14.58 -39.74 23.46
N VAL A 8 -14.84 -38.63 22.76
CA VAL A 8 -15.87 -37.58 23.02
C VAL A 8 -15.36 -36.37 23.84
N PRO A 9 -15.81 -35.10 23.62
CA PRO A 9 -16.85 -34.59 22.69
C PRO A 9 -16.45 -33.43 21.75
N THR A 10 -17.14 -33.40 20.63
CA THR A 10 -17.41 -32.28 19.74
C THR A 10 -18.11 -31.13 20.47
N LEU A 11 -17.52 -29.94 20.51
CA LEU A 11 -18.17 -28.72 21.00
C LEU A 11 -18.91 -28.03 19.85
N LEU A 12 -20.24 -28.18 19.86
CA LEU A 12 -21.18 -27.44 19.02
C LEU A 12 -21.28 -26.00 19.54
N PHE A 13 -20.78 -25.03 18.78
CA PHE A 13 -21.08 -23.62 19.03
C PHE A 13 -22.46 -23.30 18.45
N LEU A 14 -23.43 -23.03 19.34
CA LEU A 14 -24.76 -22.54 18.98
C LEU A 14 -24.64 -21.12 18.40
N SER A 15 -25.13 -20.93 17.18
CA SER A 15 -25.29 -19.62 16.54
C SER A 15 -26.49 -18.88 17.13
N SER A 16 -26.24 -17.80 17.85
CA SER A 16 -27.28 -16.85 18.29
C SER A 16 -27.68 -15.95 17.12
N ALA A 17 -28.88 -16.13 16.57
CA ALA A 17 -29.46 -15.19 15.62
C ALA A 17 -30.03 -13.98 16.38
N ILE A 18 -29.37 -12.83 16.29
CA ILE A 18 -29.90 -11.54 16.77
C ILE A 18 -30.75 -10.96 15.63
N ALA A 19 -32.07 -11.04 15.78
CA ALA A 19 -32.99 -10.25 14.99
C ALA A 19 -32.91 -8.79 15.47
N ASN A 20 -32.42 -7.89 14.62
CA ASN A 20 -32.45 -6.45 14.86
C ASN A 20 -33.33 -5.77 13.79
N PRO A 21 -34.17 -4.79 14.17
CA PRO A 21 -35.28 -4.32 13.35
C PRO A 21 -34.85 -3.49 12.14
N THR A 22 -35.80 -3.45 11.20
CA THR A 22 -35.86 -2.76 9.90
C THR A 22 -35.23 -1.36 9.88
N PRO A 23 -34.52 -1.01 8.78
CA PRO A 23 -33.96 0.32 8.59
C PRO A 23 -35.04 1.36 8.32
N SER A 24 -34.98 2.47 9.05
CA SER A 24 -35.73 3.69 8.72
C SER A 24 -35.00 4.42 7.59
N GLU A 25 -35.73 4.71 6.52
CA GLU A 25 -35.31 5.52 5.38
C GLU A 25 -34.92 6.93 5.85
N ASP A 26 -33.65 7.29 5.65
CA ASP A 26 -33.22 8.64 5.25
C ASP A 26 -31.76 8.53 4.77
N ILE A 27 -31.58 8.08 3.52
CA ILE A 27 -30.27 8.13 2.86
C ILE A 27 -30.38 9.13 1.73
N ALA A 28 -29.92 10.34 2.04
CA ALA A 28 -29.50 11.33 1.06
C ALA A 28 -28.79 10.62 -0.10
N VAL A 29 -29.29 10.86 -1.32
CA VAL A 29 -28.68 10.39 -2.57
C VAL A 29 -27.26 10.94 -2.62
N ARG A 30 -26.33 10.14 -2.12
CA ARG A 30 -24.91 10.34 -2.27
C ARG A 30 -24.60 9.72 -3.62
N GLU A 31 -24.34 10.57 -4.61
CA GLU A 31 -23.84 10.14 -5.91
C GLU A 31 -22.74 9.10 -5.70
N PRO A 32 -22.73 7.99 -6.47
CA PRO A 32 -21.62 7.06 -6.41
C PRO A 32 -20.37 7.86 -6.79
N VAL A 33 -19.56 8.18 -5.78
CA VAL A 33 -18.21 8.67 -6.00
C VAL A 33 -17.57 7.56 -6.79
N ALA A 34 -17.28 7.84 -8.07
CA ALA A 34 -16.65 6.92 -8.99
C ALA A 34 -15.57 6.16 -8.22
N GLU A 35 -15.75 4.84 -8.15
CA GLU A 35 -14.71 3.88 -7.81
C GLU A 35 -13.50 4.29 -8.64
N VAL A 36 -12.53 4.93 -7.98
CA VAL A 36 -11.30 5.37 -8.62
C VAL A 36 -10.62 4.09 -9.05
N ASP A 37 -10.75 3.82 -10.34
CA ASP A 37 -10.06 2.75 -11.03
C ASP A 37 -8.56 2.98 -10.89
N LEU A 38 -7.98 2.38 -9.83
CA LEU A 38 -6.55 2.37 -9.56
C LEU A 38 -5.76 1.68 -10.69
N SER A 39 -6.44 1.12 -11.68
CA SER A 39 -5.86 0.54 -12.90
C SER A 39 -5.25 1.58 -13.85
N VAL A 40 -5.53 2.87 -13.68
CA VAL A 40 -4.97 3.95 -14.52
C VAL A 40 -3.77 4.64 -13.85
N ARG A 41 -2.77 3.85 -13.44
CA ARG A 41 -1.38 4.33 -13.49
C ARG A 41 -0.66 3.52 -14.57
N SER A 42 -0.94 3.89 -15.82
CA SER A 42 -0.44 3.23 -17.03
C SER A 42 1.06 3.41 -17.29
N ASN A 43 1.85 3.62 -16.25
CA ASN A 43 3.29 3.34 -16.25
C ASN A 43 3.69 2.95 -14.82
N PRO A 44 3.92 1.65 -14.53
CA PRO A 44 4.52 1.28 -13.26
C PRO A 44 5.89 1.95 -13.20
N CYS A 45 6.14 2.76 -12.17
CA CYS A 45 7.45 3.36 -12.02
C CYS A 45 8.51 2.26 -11.84
N LYS A 46 9.78 2.59 -12.09
CA LYS A 46 10.90 1.67 -11.93
C LYS A 46 12.03 2.37 -11.21
N CYS A 47 12.65 1.71 -10.23
CA CYS A 47 13.85 2.23 -9.59
C CYS A 47 15.10 1.46 -10.06
N ALA A 48 16.25 2.09 -9.94
CA ALA A 48 17.53 1.42 -9.93
C ALA A 48 17.59 0.48 -8.71
N LYS A 49 18.46 -0.53 -8.78
CA LYS A 49 18.78 -1.32 -7.60
C LYS A 49 19.49 -0.41 -6.59
N VAL A 50 18.84 -0.16 -5.46
CA VAL A 50 19.39 0.63 -4.37
C VAL A 50 19.97 -0.28 -3.29
N SER A 51 21.06 0.16 -2.65
CA SER A 51 21.59 -0.52 -1.47
C SER A 51 20.70 -0.30 -0.24
N ASN A 52 20.10 0.89 -0.15
CA ASN A 52 19.17 1.25 0.91
C ASN A 52 17.74 1.37 0.34
N PRO A 53 16.80 0.46 0.68
CA PRO A 53 15.41 0.62 0.27
C PRO A 53 14.76 1.75 1.08
N GLY A 54 13.74 2.39 0.52
CA GLY A 54 13.01 3.46 1.19
C GLY A 54 12.62 4.56 0.22
N LEU A 55 12.49 5.79 0.73
CA LEU A 55 11.99 6.89 -0.07
C LEU A 55 13.05 7.66 -0.85
N TYR A 56 12.68 8.02 -2.06
CA TYR A 56 13.45 8.82 -3.01
C TYR A 56 12.55 9.81 -3.73
N CYS A 57 12.93 11.06 -3.83
CA CYS A 57 12.29 11.98 -4.78
C CYS A 57 12.68 11.64 -6.22
N GLY A 58 11.84 12.01 -7.19
CA GLY A 58 12.10 11.72 -8.61
C GLY A 58 13.43 12.29 -9.13
N TYR A 59 13.87 13.44 -8.60
CA TYR A 59 15.14 14.07 -9.00
C TYR A 59 16.38 13.40 -8.40
N CYS A 60 16.22 12.45 -7.47
CA CYS A 60 17.34 11.93 -6.70
C CYS A 60 18.30 11.10 -7.55
N GLN A 61 19.59 11.33 -7.32
CA GLN A 61 20.67 10.58 -7.95
C GLN A 61 21.58 9.95 -6.89
N VAL A 62 21.99 8.71 -7.12
CA VAL A 62 22.98 8.00 -6.31
C VAL A 62 24.15 7.61 -7.21
N GLY A 63 25.35 8.07 -6.88
CA GLY A 63 26.54 7.84 -7.70
C GLY A 63 26.45 8.44 -9.11
N GLY A 64 25.77 9.59 -9.26
CA GLY A 64 25.58 10.28 -10.53
C GLY A 64 24.56 9.65 -11.47
N LYS A 65 23.70 8.75 -10.97
CA LYS A 65 22.64 8.11 -11.74
C LYS A 65 21.30 8.30 -11.04
N PHE A 66 20.24 8.58 -11.81
CA PHE A 66 18.89 8.69 -11.27
C PHE A 66 18.45 7.39 -10.59
N VAL A 67 17.79 7.54 -9.44
CA VAL A 67 17.24 6.41 -8.70
C VAL A 67 15.94 5.95 -9.34
N VAL A 68 15.05 6.88 -9.72
CA VAL A 68 13.83 6.55 -10.46
C VAL A 68 14.17 6.57 -11.95
N LEU A 69 14.03 5.41 -12.59
CA LEU A 69 14.42 5.15 -13.98
C LEU A 69 13.27 5.32 -14.96
N ASP A 70 12.04 5.08 -14.52
CA ASP A 70 10.84 5.17 -15.35
C ASP A 70 9.63 5.62 -14.53
N GLY A 71 8.67 6.25 -15.19
CA GLY A 71 7.53 6.91 -14.54
C GLY A 71 7.93 8.05 -13.60
N TRP A 72 9.10 8.67 -13.83
CA TRP A 72 9.65 9.68 -12.91
C TRP A 72 8.92 11.01 -12.99
N ASN A 73 8.80 11.67 -11.83
CA ASN A 73 8.40 13.07 -11.72
C ASN A 73 9.18 13.67 -10.55
N ASP A 74 9.96 14.72 -10.79
CA ASP A 74 10.85 15.31 -9.80
C ASP A 74 10.13 15.75 -8.51
N ASN A 75 8.85 16.11 -8.63
CA ASN A 75 8.05 16.58 -7.51
C ASN A 75 7.41 15.45 -6.69
N ASN A 76 7.47 14.22 -7.18
CA ASN A 76 6.90 13.06 -6.51
C ASN A 76 7.93 12.38 -5.62
N VAL A 77 7.42 11.70 -4.60
CA VAL A 77 8.19 10.78 -3.76
C VAL A 77 7.85 9.35 -4.16
N PHE A 78 8.87 8.53 -4.28
CA PHE A 78 8.79 7.14 -4.69
C PHE A 78 9.37 6.28 -3.58
N TRP A 79 8.74 5.15 -3.30
CA TRP A 79 9.35 4.10 -2.50
C TRP A 79 10.08 3.12 -3.43
N CYS A 80 11.38 2.90 -3.20
CA CYS A 80 12.20 2.00 -3.99
C CYS A 80 12.68 0.83 -3.15
N ASN A 81 12.61 -0.39 -3.70
CA ASN A 81 13.19 -1.59 -3.07
C ASN A 81 14.56 -1.96 -3.66
N LYS A 82 15.28 -2.88 -2.99
CA LYS A 82 16.61 -3.34 -3.42
C LYS A 82 16.64 -4.03 -4.80
N GLN A 83 15.49 -4.50 -5.28
CA GLN A 83 15.35 -5.24 -6.54
C GLN A 83 14.99 -4.33 -7.72
N GLY A 84 14.80 -3.02 -7.48
CA GLY A 84 14.39 -2.04 -8.50
C GLY A 84 12.87 -1.90 -8.66
N GLY A 85 12.09 -2.52 -7.78
CA GLY A 85 10.66 -2.24 -7.65
C GLY A 85 10.44 -0.83 -7.10
N CYS A 86 9.31 -0.25 -7.49
CA CYS A 86 8.99 1.14 -7.24
C CYS A 86 7.49 1.31 -6.98
N GLU A 87 7.17 2.23 -6.09
CA GLU A 87 5.82 2.73 -5.87
C GLU A 87 5.84 4.26 -5.88
N ASP A 88 5.09 4.89 -6.79
CA ASP A 88 4.91 6.34 -6.81
C ASP A 88 3.91 6.74 -5.72
N LEU A 89 4.38 7.36 -4.65
CA LEU A 89 3.52 7.83 -3.55
C LEU A 89 2.95 9.23 -3.81
N GLY A 90 3.21 9.80 -4.99
CA GLY A 90 2.67 11.08 -5.44
C GLY A 90 3.48 12.28 -4.98
N ARG A 91 2.92 13.47 -5.23
CA ARG A 91 3.58 14.76 -4.99
C ARG A 91 3.86 14.97 -3.49
N ARG A 92 5.09 15.35 -3.14
CA ARG A 92 5.46 15.71 -1.76
C ARG A 92 6.13 17.08 -1.73
N THR A 93 5.68 17.98 -0.85
CA THR A 93 6.21 19.34 -0.72
C THR A 93 7.73 19.38 -0.50
N SER A 94 8.29 18.41 0.21
CA SER A 94 9.74 18.31 0.38
C SER A 94 10.46 18.05 -0.94
N CYS A 95 9.92 17.22 -1.82
CA CYS A 95 10.50 16.95 -3.14
C CYS A 95 10.37 18.17 -4.05
N VAL A 96 9.22 18.85 -4.04
CA VAL A 96 9.03 20.11 -4.78
C VAL A 96 10.08 21.16 -4.43
N ASN A 97 10.44 21.25 -3.16
CA ASN A 97 11.39 22.23 -2.66
C ASN A 97 12.86 21.75 -2.71
N GLY A 98 13.14 20.57 -3.29
CA GLY A 98 14.49 20.00 -3.35
C GLY A 98 15.06 19.57 -1.99
N LYS A 99 14.21 19.37 -0.97
CA LYS A 99 14.59 18.99 0.41
C LYS A 99 14.07 17.60 0.81
N GLY A 100 13.59 16.82 -0.14
CA GLY A 100 13.07 15.49 0.12
C GLY A 100 14.17 14.43 0.21
N PRO A 101 13.80 13.18 0.55
CA PRO A 101 14.77 12.11 0.77
C PRO A 101 15.40 11.66 -0.56
N CYS A 102 16.72 11.45 -0.54
CA CYS A 102 17.48 10.87 -1.66
C CYS A 102 18.36 9.70 -1.21
N ASP A 103 18.11 9.19 -0.02
CA ASP A 103 18.98 8.29 0.71
C ASP A 103 18.27 7.02 1.17
N GLY A 104 17.01 6.79 0.76
CA GLY A 104 16.26 5.59 1.13
C GLY A 104 15.82 5.61 2.60
N ARG A 105 15.53 6.80 3.14
CA ARG A 105 14.92 6.89 4.48
C ARG A 105 13.45 6.58 4.36
N ASP A 106 12.97 5.64 5.17
CA ASP A 106 11.53 5.48 5.36
C ASP A 106 11.02 6.74 6.07
N SER A 107 10.01 7.40 5.50
CA SER A 107 9.40 8.55 6.17
C SER A 107 8.75 8.07 7.46
N GLY A 108 9.41 8.38 8.59
CA GLY A 108 8.73 8.50 9.88
C GLY A 108 7.72 9.63 9.86
#